data_AF-A0A969GLE6-F1
#
_entry.id   AF-A0A969GLE6-F1
#
_cell.length_a   1.000
_cell.length_b   1.000
_cell.length_c   1.000
_cell.angle_alpha   90.00
_cell.angle_beta   90.00
_cell.angle_gamma   90.00
#
_symmetry.space_group_name_H-M   'P 1'
#
loop_
_entity.id
_entity.type
_entity.pdbx_description
1 polymer ?
#
loop_
_entity_poly.entity_id
_entity_poly.type
_entity_poly.pdbx_seq_one_letter_code
_entity_poly.pdbx_strand_id
1 'polypeptide(L)'
;LHALAGEDFDRAACLLERAWRPLNRTLSVGMLVGWMDRIPDRLMRARPVLCVGYAWALLSTGEMEAGERWLQAAERWLATARARQAGLETPPDATQAPGMVVVDDEQFRALPATIAAAHAYRAQALGNLESAVEYSRQALELVPEHEPFERGVASALLGLAYWESGNLESAHRTFAHGIEKCASPATTWPPSAEPLSWPGFCGRRVVFATPFASMKTRCNWQPQRASLLCQAPRTSMRV
;
A
#
# COMPACT_ATOMS: atom_id res chain seq x y z
N LEU A 1 22.45 9.05 -1.94
CA LEU A 1 22.77 8.40 -3.24
C LEU A 1 23.89 9.16 -3.93
N HIS A 2 25.13 8.66 -3.88
CA HIS A 2 26.28 9.31 -4.55
C HIS A 2 26.13 9.39 -6.08
N ALA A 3 25.40 8.45 -6.70
CA ALA A 3 25.11 8.46 -8.13
C ALA A 3 24.29 9.70 -8.58
N LEU A 4 23.32 10.15 -7.77
CA LEU A 4 22.57 11.37 -8.06
C LEU A 4 23.44 12.63 -7.94
N ALA A 5 24.46 12.61 -7.08
CA ALA A 5 25.39 13.74 -6.93
C ALA A 5 26.42 13.80 -8.07
N GLY A 6 26.69 12.67 -8.74
CA GLY A 6 27.55 12.59 -9.92
C GLY A 6 26.81 12.59 -11.25
N GLU A 7 25.51 12.93 -11.28
CA GLU A 7 24.65 12.96 -12.48
C GLU A 7 24.57 11.62 -13.26
N ASP A 8 24.92 10.51 -12.62
CA ASP A 8 24.75 9.17 -13.17
C ASP A 8 23.31 8.68 -12.91
N PHE A 9 22.38 9.24 -13.69
CA PHE A 9 20.95 9.01 -13.54
C PHE A 9 20.53 7.57 -13.85
N ASP A 10 21.19 6.91 -14.80
CA ASP A 10 20.92 5.50 -15.13
C ASP A 10 21.27 4.59 -13.96
N ARG A 11 22.45 4.79 -13.35
CA ARG A 11 22.83 4.03 -12.16
C ARG A 11 21.94 4.34 -10.97
N ALA A 12 21.56 5.61 -10.79
CA ALA A 12 20.62 6.01 -9.75
C ALA A 12 19.27 5.32 -9.92
N ALA A 13 18.72 5.28 -11.14
CA ALA A 13 17.47 4.60 -11.46
C ALA A 13 17.55 3.09 -11.17
N CYS A 14 18.63 2.41 -11.58
CA CYS A 14 18.85 1.00 -11.27
C CYS A 14 18.88 0.72 -9.75
N LEU A 15 19.57 1.57 -8.98
CA LEU A 15 19.66 1.41 -7.53
C LEU A 15 18.31 1.65 -6.84
N LEU A 16 17.58 2.69 -7.25
CA LEU A 16 16.26 2.98 -6.72
C LEU A 16 15.27 1.86 -7.07
N GLU A 17 15.31 1.32 -8.29
CA GLU A 17 14.43 0.23 -8.70
C GLU A 17 14.59 -1.03 -7.82
N ARG A 18 15.84 -1.37 -7.46
CA ARG A 18 16.11 -2.50 -6.56
C ARG A 18 15.76 -2.21 -5.11
N ALA A 19 15.83 -0.95 -4.70
CA ALA A 19 15.72 -0.57 -3.30
C ALA A 19 14.35 0.04 -2.92
N TRP A 20 13.49 0.42 -3.86
CA TRP A 20 12.32 1.24 -3.52
C TRP A 20 11.38 0.58 -2.52
N ARG A 21 11.16 -0.75 -2.58
CA ARG A 21 10.30 -1.47 -1.60
C ARG A 21 10.84 -1.33 -0.17
N PRO A 22 12.07 -1.77 0.16
CA PRO A 22 12.60 -1.60 1.51
C PRO A 22 12.73 -0.12 1.90
N LEU A 23 13.05 0.78 0.96
CA LEU A 23 13.11 2.21 1.23
C LEU A 23 11.72 2.78 1.58
N ASN A 24 10.66 2.39 0.86
CA ASN A 24 9.30 2.84 1.15
C ASN A 24 8.78 2.36 2.51
N ARG A 25 9.29 1.23 3.01
CA ARG A 25 8.97 0.70 4.35
C ARG A 25 9.69 1.44 5.48
N THR A 26 10.89 1.99 5.22
CA THR A 26 11.82 2.44 6.27
C THR A 26 12.18 3.93 6.21
N LEU A 27 12.07 4.56 5.03
CA LEU A 27 12.42 5.97 4.82
C LEU A 27 11.21 6.89 4.89
N SER A 28 11.51 8.17 5.10
CA SER A 28 10.56 9.24 4.83
C SER A 28 10.21 9.24 3.34
N VAL A 29 8.94 9.03 3.02
CA VAL A 29 8.40 9.02 1.66
C VAL A 29 8.80 10.28 0.88
N GLY A 30 8.85 11.45 1.54
CA GLY A 30 9.27 12.70 0.89
C GLY A 30 10.72 12.71 0.41
N MET A 31 11.62 11.97 1.08
CA MET A 31 13.00 11.82 0.63
C MET A 31 13.07 10.95 -0.64
N LEU A 32 12.25 9.89 -0.70
CA LEU A 32 12.17 9.02 -1.87
C LEU A 32 11.63 9.77 -3.09
N VAL A 33 10.57 10.55 -2.91
CA VAL A 33 10.02 11.46 -3.95
C VAL A 33 11.11 12.42 -4.42
N GLY A 34 11.78 13.14 -3.50
CA GLY A 34 12.81 14.10 -3.87
C GLY A 34 14.04 13.48 -4.57
N TRP A 35 14.32 12.19 -4.39
CA TRP A 35 15.34 11.49 -5.17
C TRP A 35 14.84 11.08 -6.56
N MET A 36 13.60 10.62 -6.67
CA MET A 36 12.99 10.22 -7.93
C MET A 36 12.71 11.43 -8.84
N ASP A 37 12.35 12.59 -8.28
CA ASP A 37 12.15 13.86 -9.02
C ASP A 37 13.42 14.35 -9.74
N ARG A 38 14.59 13.91 -9.29
CA ARG A 38 15.88 14.27 -9.91
C ARG A 38 16.22 13.41 -11.12
N ILE A 39 15.52 12.29 -11.32
CA ILE A 39 15.77 11.39 -12.44
C ILE A 39 14.93 11.87 -13.64
N PRO A 40 15.52 12.00 -14.84
CA PRO A 40 14.77 12.37 -16.04
C PRO A 40 13.55 11.48 -16.28
N ASP A 41 12.41 12.11 -16.59
CA ASP A 41 11.13 11.46 -16.87
C ASP A 41 11.25 10.30 -17.88
N ARG A 42 12.10 10.46 -18.90
CA ARG A 42 12.35 9.42 -19.91
C ARG A 42 12.91 8.13 -19.30
N LEU A 43 13.84 8.24 -18.36
CA LEU A 43 14.44 7.08 -17.68
C LEU A 43 13.44 6.44 -16.70
N MET A 44 12.68 7.26 -15.98
CA MET A 44 11.61 6.80 -15.10
C MET A 44 10.56 6.00 -15.89
N ARG A 45 10.03 6.58 -16.99
CA ARG A 45 8.97 5.97 -17.81
C ARG A 45 9.40 4.71 -18.53
N ALA A 46 10.69 4.52 -18.81
CA ALA A 46 11.22 3.30 -19.39
C ALA A 46 11.28 2.12 -18.40
N ARG A 47 11.13 2.39 -17.09
CA ARG A 47 11.31 1.43 -16.00
C ARG A 47 10.00 1.22 -15.24
N PRO A 48 9.19 0.19 -15.57
CA PRO A 48 7.88 -0.01 -14.98
C PRO A 48 7.91 -0.25 -13.46
N VAL A 49 8.93 -0.94 -12.94
CA VAL A 49 9.08 -1.14 -11.48
C VAL A 49 9.28 0.19 -10.77
N LEU A 50 10.13 1.06 -11.33
CA LEU A 50 10.41 2.37 -10.76
C LEU A 50 9.21 3.31 -10.88
N CYS A 51 8.44 3.24 -11.97
CA CYS A 51 7.17 3.96 -12.12
C CYS A 51 6.19 3.64 -10.99
N VAL A 52 6.02 2.35 -10.66
CA VAL A 52 5.10 1.93 -9.57
C VAL A 52 5.63 2.37 -8.21
N GLY A 53 6.93 2.26 -7.96
CA GLY A 53 7.54 2.74 -6.72
C GLY A 53 7.34 4.24 -6.51
N TYR A 54 7.52 5.04 -7.56
CA TYR A 54 7.29 6.48 -7.52
C TYR A 54 5.81 6.83 -7.38
N ALA A 55 4.93 6.12 -8.09
CA ALA A 55 3.48 6.27 -7.94
C ALA A 55 3.06 6.04 -6.49
N TRP A 56 3.53 4.96 -5.86
CA TRP A 56 3.22 4.64 -4.46
C TRP A 56 3.68 5.75 -3.51
N ALA A 57 4.87 6.30 -3.74
CA ALA A 57 5.41 7.39 -2.95
C ALA A 57 4.54 8.65 -3.07
N LEU A 58 4.13 9.01 -4.29
CA LEU A 58 3.23 10.15 -4.55
C LEU A 58 1.84 9.96 -3.92
N LEU A 59 1.25 8.78 -4.04
CA LEU A 59 -0.03 8.46 -3.38
C LEU A 59 0.08 8.66 -1.87
N SER A 60 1.18 8.20 -1.27
CA SER A 60 1.42 8.33 0.17
C SER A 60 1.61 9.78 0.64
N THR A 61 2.03 10.69 -0.26
CA THR A 61 2.10 12.14 0.02
C THR A 61 0.79 12.89 -0.29
N GLY A 62 -0.23 12.22 -0.82
CA GLY A 62 -1.51 12.84 -1.15
C GLY A 62 -1.69 13.20 -2.64
N GLU A 63 -0.67 12.98 -3.48
CA GLU A 63 -0.64 13.37 -4.89
C GLU A 63 -1.32 12.29 -5.76
N MET A 64 -2.65 12.16 -5.62
CA MET A 64 -3.43 11.07 -6.22
C MET A 64 -3.39 11.04 -7.74
N GLU A 65 -3.52 12.20 -8.39
CA GLU A 65 -3.51 12.34 -9.84
C GLU A 65 -2.12 12.10 -10.43
N ALA A 66 -1.07 12.54 -9.73
CA ALA A 66 0.30 12.29 -10.16
C ALA A 66 0.65 10.80 -10.05
N GLY A 67 0.29 10.16 -8.92
CA GLY A 67 0.46 8.73 -8.72
C GLY A 67 -0.23 7.91 -9.82
N GLU A 68 -1.49 8.24 -10.13
CA GLU A 68 -2.27 7.58 -11.19
C GLU A 68 -1.56 7.61 -12.56
N ARG A 69 -1.03 8.77 -12.97
CA ARG A 69 -0.32 8.89 -14.26
C ARG A 69 0.89 7.96 -14.36
N TRP A 70 1.58 7.73 -13.24
CA TRP A 70 2.72 6.82 -13.16
C TRP A 70 2.30 5.36 -13.10
N LEU A 71 1.19 5.02 -12.42
CA LEU A 71 0.60 3.68 -12.49
C LEU A 71 0.23 3.31 -13.93
N GLN A 72 -0.46 4.20 -14.64
CA GLN A 72 -0.84 3.97 -16.04
C GLN A 72 0.39 3.78 -16.96
N ALA A 73 1.50 4.46 -16.66
CA ALA A 73 2.74 4.26 -17.40
C ALA A 73 3.30 2.84 -17.22
N ALA A 74 3.26 2.31 -15.99
CA ALA A 74 3.67 0.94 -15.72
C ALA A 74 2.69 -0.09 -16.31
N GLU A 75 1.39 0.16 -16.24
CA GLU A 75 0.35 -0.73 -16.79
C GLU A 75 0.46 -0.88 -18.31
N ARG A 76 0.79 0.20 -19.04
CA ARG A 76 1.07 0.13 -20.48
C ARG A 76 2.21 -0.84 -20.79
N TRP A 77 3.26 -0.85 -19.99
CA TRP A 77 4.36 -1.81 -20.14
C TRP A 77 3.91 -3.25 -19.87
N LEU A 78 3.12 -3.47 -18.81
CA LEU A 78 2.57 -4.79 -18.51
C LEU A 78 1.63 -5.29 -19.62
N ALA A 79 0.76 -4.42 -20.16
CA ALA A 79 -0.12 -4.75 -21.27
C ALA A 79 0.68 -5.13 -22.52
N THR A 80 1.74 -4.37 -22.82
CA THR A 80 2.64 -4.67 -23.94
C THR A 80 3.38 -6.00 -23.74
N ALA A 81 3.87 -6.28 -22.52
CA ALA A 81 4.54 -7.54 -22.20
C ALA A 81 3.59 -8.74 -22.34
N ARG A 82 2.34 -8.62 -21.87
CA ARG A 82 1.30 -9.65 -22.03
C ARG A 82 0.93 -9.89 -23.50
N ALA A 83 0.78 -8.83 -24.29
CA ALA A 83 0.49 -8.95 -25.72
C ALA A 83 1.60 -9.70 -26.47
N ARG A 84 2.87 -9.39 -26.16
CA ARG A 84 4.03 -10.12 -26.72
C ARG A 84 4.05 -11.59 -26.31
N GLN A 85 3.75 -11.90 -25.05
CA GLN A 85 3.65 -13.29 -24.57
C GLN A 85 2.53 -14.07 -25.26
N ALA A 86 1.41 -13.42 -25.59
CA ALA A 86 0.29 -14.01 -26.30
C ALA A 86 0.49 -14.10 -27.83
N GLY A 87 1.65 -13.68 -28.36
CA GLY A 87 1.92 -13.67 -29.80
C GLY A 87 1.09 -12.67 -30.59
N LEU A 88 0.47 -11.69 -29.92
CA LEU A 88 -0.28 -10.61 -30.58
C LEU A 88 0.69 -9.56 -31.13
N GLU A 89 0.44 -9.09 -32.35
CA GLU A 89 1.21 -8.01 -32.96
C GLU A 89 1.18 -6.80 -32.04
N THR A 90 2.37 -6.29 -31.70
CA THR A 90 2.47 -5.12 -30.82
C THR A 90 1.99 -3.89 -31.59
N PRO A 91 1.17 -3.00 -31.01
CA PRO A 91 0.76 -1.77 -31.67
C PRO A 91 1.98 -1.01 -32.24
N PRO A 92 1.89 -0.43 -33.46
CA PRO A 92 3.04 0.18 -34.14
C PRO A 92 3.76 1.27 -33.31
N ASP A 93 3.05 1.95 -32.40
CA ASP A 93 3.61 2.95 -31.47
C ASP A 93 4.61 2.38 -30.44
N ALA A 94 4.54 1.09 -30.11
CA ALA A 94 5.46 0.46 -29.16
C ALA A 94 6.86 0.22 -29.76
N THR A 95 7.00 0.36 -31.08
CA THR A 95 8.27 0.19 -31.81
C THR A 95 9.21 1.38 -31.60
N GLN A 96 8.66 2.55 -31.21
CA GLN A 96 9.43 3.78 -30.93
C GLN A 96 9.60 4.07 -29.43
N ALA A 97 8.99 3.25 -28.56
CA ALA A 97 9.16 3.41 -27.12
C ALA A 97 10.60 3.05 -26.72
N PRO A 98 11.25 3.84 -25.85
CA PRO A 98 12.55 3.44 -25.28
C PRO A 98 12.39 2.03 -24.69
N GLY A 99 13.29 1.11 -25.06
CA GLY A 99 13.18 -0.29 -24.66
C GLY A 99 12.92 -0.43 -23.17
N MET A 100 11.91 -1.23 -22.81
CA MET A 100 11.55 -1.49 -21.42
C MET A 100 12.78 -1.98 -20.65
N VAL A 101 13.15 -1.27 -19.58
CA VAL A 101 14.25 -1.68 -18.71
C VAL A 101 13.67 -2.25 -17.43
N VAL A 102 13.98 -3.52 -17.17
CA VAL A 102 13.66 -4.21 -15.92
C VAL A 102 14.97 -4.65 -15.30
N VAL A 103 15.27 -4.15 -14.10
CA VAL A 103 16.46 -4.50 -13.31
C VAL A 103 16.14 -5.59 -12.30
N ASP A 104 14.90 -5.61 -11.81
CA ASP A 104 14.43 -6.56 -10.81
C ASP A 104 13.20 -7.32 -11.34
N ASP A 105 13.45 -8.52 -11.86
CA ASP A 105 12.42 -9.39 -12.45
C ASP A 105 11.40 -9.91 -11.42
N GLU A 106 11.80 -10.03 -10.15
CA GLU A 106 10.90 -10.45 -9.07
C GLU A 106 9.91 -9.33 -8.76
N GLN A 107 10.41 -8.11 -8.59
CA GLN A 107 9.56 -6.95 -8.39
C GLN A 107 8.69 -6.65 -9.62
N PHE A 108 9.19 -6.89 -10.83
CA PHE A 108 8.42 -6.80 -12.06
C PHE A 108 7.26 -7.79 -12.08
N ARG A 109 7.51 -9.05 -11.73
CA ARG A 109 6.45 -10.08 -11.59
C ARG A 109 5.43 -9.73 -10.51
N ALA A 110 5.84 -9.06 -9.44
CA ALA A 110 4.96 -8.61 -8.37
C ALA A 110 4.19 -7.30 -8.69
N LEU A 111 4.48 -6.62 -9.81
CA LEU A 111 3.82 -5.35 -10.15
C LEU A 111 2.29 -5.41 -10.20
N PRO A 112 1.64 -6.45 -10.79
CA PRO A 112 0.18 -6.50 -10.82
C PRO A 112 -0.45 -6.40 -9.44
N ALA A 113 0.13 -7.08 -8.44
CA ALA A 113 -0.35 -7.04 -7.07
C ALA A 113 -0.14 -5.66 -6.43
N THR A 114 1.03 -5.05 -6.65
CA THR A 114 1.34 -3.71 -6.13
C THR A 114 0.50 -2.61 -6.77
N ILE A 115 0.23 -2.71 -8.08
CA ILE A 115 -0.64 -1.77 -8.81
C ILE A 115 -2.09 -1.89 -8.29
N ALA A 116 -2.60 -3.11 -8.10
CA ALA A 116 -3.93 -3.31 -7.51
C ALA A 116 -4.02 -2.68 -6.11
N ALA A 117 -3.02 -2.89 -5.25
CA ALA A 117 -2.98 -2.25 -3.93
C ALA A 117 -2.91 -0.72 -4.02
N ALA A 118 -2.26 -0.17 -5.05
CA ALA A 118 -2.12 1.27 -5.24
C ALA A 118 -3.46 1.89 -5.67
N HIS A 119 -4.18 1.23 -6.58
CA HIS A 119 -5.54 1.59 -6.97
C HIS A 119 -6.51 1.50 -5.79
N ALA A 120 -6.38 0.47 -4.94
CA ALA A 120 -7.17 0.37 -3.72
C ALA A 120 -6.93 1.55 -2.76
N TYR A 121 -5.68 1.95 -2.57
CA TYR A 121 -5.33 3.09 -1.73
C TYR A 121 -5.90 4.41 -2.32
N ARG A 122 -5.70 4.63 -3.62
CA ARG A 122 -6.22 5.80 -4.31
C ARG A 122 -7.75 5.86 -4.26
N ALA A 123 -8.43 4.74 -4.47
CA ALA A 123 -9.89 4.64 -4.39
C ALA A 123 -10.41 5.03 -3.00
N GLN A 124 -9.77 4.58 -1.92
CA GLN A 124 -10.13 4.99 -0.55
C GLN A 124 -9.91 6.49 -0.35
N ALA A 125 -8.78 7.04 -0.80
CA ALA A 125 -8.50 8.48 -0.67
C ALA A 125 -9.53 9.37 -1.41
N LEU A 126 -10.14 8.84 -2.47
CA LEU A 126 -11.21 9.49 -3.25
C LEU A 126 -12.62 9.17 -2.73
N GLY A 127 -12.77 8.31 -1.72
CA GLY A 127 -14.07 7.89 -1.17
C GLY A 127 -14.81 6.84 -2.00
N ASN A 128 -14.16 6.22 -2.99
CA ASN A 128 -14.72 5.18 -3.84
C ASN A 128 -14.55 3.80 -3.17
N LEU A 129 -15.34 3.55 -2.13
CA LEU A 129 -15.16 2.39 -1.25
C LEU A 129 -15.42 1.04 -1.96
N GLU A 130 -16.34 0.99 -2.92
CA GLU A 130 -16.61 -0.22 -3.71
C GLU A 130 -15.38 -0.63 -4.52
N SER A 131 -14.80 0.30 -5.28
CA SER A 131 -13.56 0.08 -6.02
C SER A 131 -12.40 -0.26 -5.09
N ALA A 132 -12.33 0.35 -3.90
CA ALA A 132 -11.31 0.02 -2.91
C ALA A 132 -11.39 -1.44 -2.46
N VAL A 133 -12.60 -1.97 -2.22
CA VAL A 133 -12.81 -3.39 -1.87
C VAL A 133 -12.39 -4.29 -3.03
N GLU A 134 -12.81 -3.98 -4.25
CA GLU A 134 -12.47 -4.75 -5.44
C GLU A 134 -10.96 -4.85 -5.64
N TYR A 135 -10.28 -3.70 -5.69
CA TYR A 135 -8.83 -3.65 -5.88
C TYR A 135 -8.05 -4.29 -4.73
N SER A 136 -8.53 -4.18 -3.49
CA SER A 136 -7.87 -4.84 -2.35
C SER A 136 -7.96 -6.36 -2.42
N ARG A 137 -9.10 -6.90 -2.86
CA ARG A 137 -9.27 -8.34 -3.10
C ARG A 137 -8.38 -8.82 -4.23
N GLN A 138 -8.37 -8.09 -5.35
CA GLN A 138 -7.50 -8.38 -6.48
C GLN A 138 -6.02 -8.40 -6.06
N ALA A 139 -5.59 -7.45 -5.23
CA ALA A 139 -4.24 -7.46 -4.68
C ALA A 139 -3.98 -8.74 -3.85
N LEU A 140 -4.89 -9.14 -2.96
CA LEU A 140 -4.73 -10.34 -2.13
C LEU A 140 -4.66 -11.66 -2.92
N GLU A 141 -5.33 -11.72 -4.08
CA GLU A 141 -5.27 -12.85 -5.00
C GLU A 141 -3.93 -12.91 -5.75
N LEU A 142 -3.35 -11.75 -6.05
CA LEU A 142 -2.10 -11.63 -6.80
C LEU A 142 -0.84 -11.70 -5.93
N VAL A 143 -0.91 -11.32 -4.64
CA VAL A 143 0.27 -11.36 -3.75
C VAL A 143 0.57 -12.81 -3.33
N PRO A 144 1.79 -13.33 -3.62
CA PRO A 144 2.22 -14.65 -3.18
C PRO A 144 2.18 -14.83 -1.65
N GLU A 145 2.01 -16.07 -1.17
CA GLU A 145 1.91 -16.36 0.26
C GLU A 145 3.19 -16.02 1.05
N HIS A 146 4.36 -16.07 0.41
CA HIS A 146 5.65 -15.80 1.02
C HIS A 146 6.02 -14.31 1.13
N GLU A 147 5.11 -13.41 0.75
CA GLU A 147 5.27 -11.95 0.87
C GLU A 147 4.33 -11.38 1.94
N PRO A 148 4.61 -11.63 3.24
CA PRO A 148 3.67 -11.34 4.33
C PRO A 148 3.39 -9.83 4.47
N PHE A 149 4.36 -8.98 4.15
CA PHE A 149 4.20 -7.54 4.24
C PHE A 149 3.17 -7.02 3.23
N GLU A 150 3.32 -7.38 1.96
CA GLU A 150 2.42 -7.00 0.86
C GLU A 150 1.01 -7.54 1.11
N ARG A 151 0.88 -8.77 1.61
CA ARG A 151 -0.42 -9.34 2.01
C ARG A 151 -1.03 -8.56 3.16
N GLY A 152 -0.22 -8.15 4.14
CA GLY A 152 -0.65 -7.30 5.25
C GLY A 152 -1.18 -5.96 4.76
N VAL A 153 -0.48 -5.30 3.83
CA VAL A 153 -0.92 -4.05 3.20
C VAL A 153 -2.27 -4.22 2.51
N ALA A 154 -2.41 -5.23 1.64
CA ALA A 154 -3.67 -5.47 0.93
C ALA A 154 -4.84 -5.82 1.88
N SER A 155 -4.56 -6.58 2.95
CA SER A 155 -5.56 -6.91 3.98
C SER A 155 -5.99 -5.67 4.77
N ALA A 156 -5.04 -4.78 5.11
CA ALA A 156 -5.34 -3.55 5.82
C ALA A 156 -6.21 -2.60 4.98
N LEU A 157 -5.90 -2.46 3.68
CA LEU A 157 -6.71 -1.67 2.75
C LEU A 157 -8.13 -2.22 2.62
N LEU A 158 -8.29 -3.55 2.55
CA LEU A 158 -9.61 -4.19 2.52
C LEU A 158 -10.39 -3.95 3.82
N GLY A 159 -9.74 -4.13 4.97
CA GLY A 159 -10.36 -3.92 6.28
C GLY A 159 -10.83 -2.49 6.49
N LEU A 160 -10.03 -1.51 6.06
CA LEU A 160 -10.39 -0.09 6.12
C LEU A 160 -11.54 0.25 5.19
N ALA A 161 -11.54 -0.26 3.95
CA ALA A 161 -12.63 -0.04 3.02
C ALA A 161 -13.98 -0.56 3.58
N TYR A 162 -14.00 -1.74 4.21
CA TYR A 162 -15.20 -2.24 4.89
C TYR A 162 -15.60 -1.42 6.11
N TRP A 163 -14.62 -0.92 6.87
CA TRP A 163 -14.91 -0.07 8.03
C TRP A 163 -15.59 1.23 7.59
N GLU A 164 -15.02 1.89 6.58
CA GLU A 164 -15.55 3.13 6.02
C GLU A 164 -16.92 2.93 5.34
N SER A 165 -17.18 1.74 4.79
CA SER A 165 -18.48 1.41 4.19
C SER A 165 -19.55 1.01 5.23
N GLY A 166 -19.22 1.02 6.52
CA GLY A 166 -20.10 0.60 7.61
C GLY A 166 -20.30 -0.92 7.74
N ASN A 167 -19.56 -1.74 6.99
CA ASN A 167 -19.61 -3.20 7.08
C ASN A 167 -18.65 -3.71 8.17
N LEU A 168 -18.98 -3.40 9.42
CA LEU A 168 -18.11 -3.63 10.58
C LEU A 168 -17.77 -5.11 10.82
N GLU A 169 -18.69 -6.03 10.51
CA GLU A 169 -18.44 -7.47 10.62
C GLU A 169 -17.37 -7.95 9.64
N SER A 170 -17.45 -7.52 8.38
CA SER A 170 -16.44 -7.84 7.36
C SER A 170 -15.10 -7.17 7.65
N ALA A 171 -15.12 -5.95 8.17
CA ALA A 171 -13.93 -5.24 8.63
C ALA A 171 -13.22 -6.01 9.75
N HIS A 172 -13.96 -6.43 10.77
CA HIS A 172 -13.42 -7.18 11.90
C HIS A 172 -12.77 -8.50 11.46
N ARG A 173 -13.46 -9.29 10.64
CA ARG A 173 -12.93 -10.56 10.11
C ARG A 173 -11.65 -10.36 9.30
N THR A 174 -11.61 -9.31 8.48
CA THR A 174 -10.46 -9.01 7.61
C THR A 174 -9.26 -8.56 8.44
N PHE A 175 -9.45 -7.70 9.44
CA PHE A 175 -8.38 -7.30 10.34
C PHE A 175 -7.86 -8.48 11.18
N ALA A 176 -8.74 -9.31 11.72
CA ALA A 176 -8.35 -10.49 12.48
C ALA A 176 -7.50 -11.47 11.65
N HIS A 177 -7.96 -11.79 10.43
CA HIS A 177 -7.22 -12.64 9.49
C HIS A 177 -5.89 -12.04 9.06
N GLY A 178 -5.84 -10.72 8.85
CA GLY A 178 -4.61 -10.00 8.53
C GLY A 178 -3.58 -10.05 9.66
N ILE A 179 -4.02 -9.88 10.91
CA ILE A 179 -3.16 -9.97 12.10
C ILE A 179 -2.66 -11.39 12.31
N GLU A 180 -3.51 -12.40 12.17
CA GLU A 180 -3.15 -13.82 12.28
C GLU A 180 -2.07 -14.20 11.25
N LYS A 181 -2.20 -13.74 9.99
CA LYS A 181 -1.19 -13.99 8.95
C LYS A 181 0.09 -13.17 9.08
N CYS A 182 0.04 -12.01 9.76
CA CYS A 182 1.25 -11.22 10.06
C CYS A 182 1.99 -11.75 11.31
N ALA A 183 1.29 -12.44 12.21
CA ALA A 183 1.90 -13.12 13.34
C ALA A 183 2.65 -14.37 12.85
N SER A 184 3.98 -14.31 12.83
CA SER A 184 4.83 -15.49 12.63
C SER A 184 4.46 -16.59 13.64
N PRO A 185 4.57 -17.89 13.30
CA PRO A 185 4.42 -18.99 14.26
C PRO A 185 5.38 -18.91 15.45
N ALA A 186 6.40 -18.03 15.41
CA ALA A 186 7.23 -17.70 16.57
C ALA A 186 6.51 -16.88 17.67
N THR A 187 5.25 -16.49 17.45
CA THR A 187 4.41 -15.81 18.44
C THR A 187 3.30 -16.75 18.92
N THR A 188 3.66 -17.97 19.34
CA THR A 188 2.74 -18.78 20.14
C THR A 188 2.51 -18.06 21.46
N TRP A 189 1.37 -17.39 21.57
CA TRP A 189 0.80 -17.03 22.86
C TRP A 189 0.56 -18.35 23.62
N PRO A 190 1.20 -18.60 24.78
CA PRO A 190 1.03 -19.87 25.46
C PRO A 190 -0.44 -20.02 25.90
N PRO A 191 -1.05 -21.21 25.73
CA PRO A 191 -2.41 -21.48 26.17
C PRO A 191 -2.40 -21.77 27.69
N SER A 192 -2.07 -20.76 28.50
CA SER A 192 -2.27 -20.79 29.95
C SER A 192 -1.94 -19.43 30.56
N ALA A 193 -2.92 -18.53 30.58
CA ALA A 193 -2.92 -17.43 31.54
C ALA A 193 -4.36 -17.18 32.00
N GLU A 194 -4.63 -17.66 33.21
CA GLU A 194 -5.76 -17.26 34.04
C GLU A 194 -5.88 -15.72 34.15
N PRO A 195 -7.07 -15.19 34.49
CA PRO A 195 -7.35 -13.76 34.43
C PRO A 195 -6.69 -13.01 35.59
N LEU A 196 -5.44 -12.60 35.41
CA LEU A 196 -4.78 -11.64 36.29
C LEU A 196 -4.99 -10.23 35.75
N SER A 197 -5.51 -9.39 36.64
CA SER A 197 -5.71 -7.96 36.55
C SER A 197 -4.52 -7.24 35.91
N TRP A 198 -4.80 -6.37 34.93
CA TRP A 198 -3.82 -5.46 34.35
C TRP A 198 -3.92 -4.06 35.00
N PRO A 199 -3.05 -3.68 35.93
CA PRO A 199 -2.69 -2.29 36.14
C PRO A 199 -1.47 -1.94 35.27
N GLY A 200 -1.63 -0.97 34.37
CA GLY A 200 -0.51 -0.18 33.87
C GLY A 200 0.13 -0.62 32.55
N PHE A 201 -0.63 -0.71 31.45
CA PHE A 201 -0.08 -0.60 30.09
C PHE A 201 -0.32 0.79 29.53
N CYS A 202 0.38 1.77 30.11
CA CYS A 202 0.54 3.09 29.53
C CYS A 202 1.91 3.13 28.82
N GLY A 203 1.93 3.41 27.51
CA GLY A 203 3.10 4.09 26.92
C GLY A 203 4.13 3.28 26.11
N ARG A 204 3.75 2.30 25.28
CA ARG A 204 4.58 1.94 24.10
C ARG A 204 3.79 2.17 22.81
N ARG A 205 4.11 3.26 22.12
CA ARG A 205 3.72 3.48 20.73
C ARG A 205 4.40 2.40 19.89
N VAL A 206 3.63 1.41 19.44
CA VAL A 206 3.97 0.71 18.20
C VAL A 206 3.75 1.74 17.10
N VAL A 207 4.80 2.45 16.73
CA VAL A 207 4.79 3.30 15.54
C VAL A 207 4.87 2.34 14.37
N PHE A 208 3.71 1.91 13.90
CA PHE A 208 3.58 1.47 12.53
C PHE A 208 4.00 2.67 11.67
N ALA A 209 5.20 2.63 11.09
CA ALA A 209 5.58 3.54 10.02
C ALA A 209 4.62 3.25 8.85
N THR A 210 3.50 3.98 8.83
CA THR A 210 2.35 3.69 7.98
C THR A 210 2.20 4.79 6.94
N PRO A 211 1.88 4.44 5.68
CA PRO A 211 1.42 5.41 4.67
C PRO A 211 0.06 6.05 5.02
N PHE A 212 -0.53 5.72 6.17
CA PHE A 212 -1.82 6.19 6.66
C PHE A 212 -1.78 7.54 7.40
N ALA A 213 -0.60 8.13 7.62
CA ALA A 213 -0.51 9.43 8.28
C ALA A 213 -1.25 10.56 7.52
N SER A 214 -1.32 10.47 6.18
CA SER A 214 -1.98 11.48 5.33
C SER A 214 -3.51 11.39 5.34
N MET A 215 -4.08 10.23 5.67
CA MET A 215 -5.53 10.02 5.73
C MET A 215 -6.21 10.74 6.91
N LYS A 216 -5.44 11.10 7.95
CA LYS A 216 -5.93 11.88 9.09
C LYS A 216 -6.41 13.28 8.72
N THR A 217 -5.94 13.83 7.59
CA THR A 217 -6.16 15.24 7.25
C THR A 217 -7.53 15.52 6.61
N ARG A 218 -8.26 14.50 6.11
CA ARG A 218 -9.61 14.68 5.55
C ARG A 218 -10.75 14.33 6.52
N CYS A 219 -10.48 13.54 7.55
CA CYS A 219 -11.45 13.29 8.61
C CYS A 219 -11.41 14.43 9.65
N ASN A 220 -12.16 15.51 9.41
CA ASN A 220 -12.50 16.50 10.43
C ASN A 220 -13.48 15.88 11.45
N TRP A 221 -13.02 14.85 12.18
CA TRP A 221 -13.77 14.15 13.19
C TRP A 221 -13.55 14.85 14.55
N GLN A 222 -14.50 15.70 14.94
CA GLN A 222 -14.54 16.25 16.30
C GLN A 222 -14.87 15.12 17.31
N PRO A 223 -14.06 14.92 18.36
CA PRO A 223 -14.21 13.80 19.30
C PRO A 223 -15.42 13.93 20.26
N GLN A 224 -16.27 14.94 20.11
CA GLN A 224 -17.33 15.24 21.09
C GLN A 224 -18.68 14.55 20.85
N ARG A 225 -18.88 13.83 19.75
CA ARG A 225 -20.17 13.16 19.46
C ARG A 225 -20.26 11.68 19.87
N ALA A 226 -19.20 11.08 20.38
CA ALA A 226 -19.23 9.68 20.84
C ALA A 226 -19.80 9.49 22.27
N SER A 227 -20.13 10.58 22.99
CA SER A 227 -20.56 10.49 24.40
C SER A 227 -22.07 10.37 24.61
N LEU A 228 -22.91 10.36 23.56
CA LEU A 228 -24.37 10.40 23.72
C LEU A 228 -25.11 9.07 23.49
N LEU A 229 -24.41 7.96 23.22
CA LEU A 229 -25.05 6.65 22.98
C LEU A 229 -24.80 5.60 24.07
N CYS A 230 -24.14 5.95 25.18
CA CYS A 230 -24.05 5.11 26.38
C CYS A 230 -24.84 5.72 27.54
N GLN A 231 -26.16 5.81 27.42
CA GLN A 231 -27.06 5.88 28.56
C GLN A 231 -28.12 4.80 28.42
N ALA A 232 -27.83 3.61 28.98
CA ALA A 232 -28.84 2.60 29.26
C ALA A 232 -29.47 2.85 30.65
N PRO A 233 -30.73 2.45 30.91
CA PRO A 233 -31.50 2.88 32.07
C PRO A 233 -31.06 2.18 33.35
N ARG A 234 -30.99 2.93 34.46
CA ARG A 234 -30.86 2.40 35.82
C ARG A 234 -32.19 1.75 36.25
N THR A 235 -32.26 0.43 36.33
CA THR A 235 -33.28 -0.26 37.11
C THR A 235 -32.83 -0.40 38.56
N SER A 236 -33.49 0.38 39.41
CA SER A 236 -33.51 0.25 40.86
C SER A 236 -34.24 -1.04 41.25
N MET A 237 -33.65 -1.85 42.13
CA MET A 237 -34.44 -2.74 42.99
C MET A 237 -33.80 -2.82 44.39
N ARG A 238 -34.41 -2.08 45.32
CA ARG A 238 -34.39 -2.37 46.76
C ARG A 238 -35.59 -3.27 47.05
N VAL A 239 -35.40 -4.33 47.83
CA VAL A 239 -35.95 -4.51 49.19
C VAL A 239 -34.97 -5.41 49.94
#